data_AF-A0A933Z5A0-F1
#
_entry.id   AF-A0A933Z5A0-F1
#
_cell.length_a   1.000
_cell.length_b   1.000
_cell.length_c   1.000
_cell.angle_alpha   90.00
_cell.angle_beta   90.00
_cell.angle_gamma   90.00
#
_symmetry.space_group_name_H-M   'P 1'
#
loop_
_entity.id
_entity.type
_entity.pdbx_description
1 polymer ?
#
loop_
_entity_poly.entity_id
_entity_poly.type
_entity_poly.pdbx_seq_one_letter_code
_entity_poly.pdbx_strand_id
1 'polypeptide(L)' 'MKLLRSKTFWTGLAGLATALGAYLSGEAGAVQAAQMGLTSLLAIFLRAGLIKPPAPESRD' A
#
# COMPACT_ATOMS: atom_id res chain seq x y z
N MET A 1 -18.41 5.84 -7.50
CA MET A 1 -17.47 5.74 -6.35
C MET A 1 -16.93 4.30 -6.21
N LYS A 2 -16.02 3.84 -7.08
CA LYS A 2 -15.45 2.47 -6.99
C LYS A 2 -14.19 2.38 -6.12
N LEU A 3 -13.46 3.50 -5.95
CA LEU A 3 -12.20 3.56 -5.20
C LEU A 3 -12.37 3.27 -3.70
N LEU A 4 -13.41 3.83 -3.07
CA LEU A 4 -13.70 3.62 -1.64
C LEU A 4 -14.15 2.19 -1.29
N ARG A 5 -14.45 1.34 -2.29
CA ARG A 5 -14.70 -0.11 -2.08
C ARG A 5 -13.44 -0.96 -2.24
N SER A 6 -12.34 -0.39 -2.72
CA SER A 6 -11.13 -1.15 -3.00
C SER A 6 -10.37 -1.44 -1.71
N LYS A 7 -10.16 -2.72 -1.41
CA LYS A 7 -9.32 -3.16 -0.27
C LYS A 7 -7.92 -2.56 -0.37
N THR A 8 -7.36 -2.50 -1.59
CA THR A 8 -6.04 -1.91 -1.87
C THR A 8 -5.97 -0.42 -1.48
N PHE A 9 -7.04 0.34 -1.72
CA PHE A 9 -7.12 1.74 -1.35
C PHE A 9 -7.09 1.91 0.17
N TRP A 10 -7.89 1.12 0.89
CA TRP A 10 -7.91 1.15 2.36
C TRP A 10 -6.62 0.65 2.99
N THR A 11 -5.96 -0.35 2.40
CA THR A 11 -4.63 -0.78 2.86
C THR A 11 -3.59 0.32 2.66
N GLY A 12 -3.66 1.06 1.54
CA GLY A 12 -2.77 2.20 1.28
C GLY A 12 -2.97 3.33 2.28
N LEU A 13 -4.23 3.65 2.55
CA LEU A 13 -4.60 4.65 3.54
C LEU A 13 -4.16 4.25 4.95
N ALA A 14 -4.28 2.97 5.32
CA ALA A 14 -3.80 2.47 6.61
C ALA A 14 -2.28 2.61 6.75
N GLY A 15 -1.50 2.26 5.71
CA GLY A 15 -0.05 2.44 5.71
C GLY A 15 0.38 3.91 5.86
N LEU A 16 -0.32 4.82 5.16
CA LEU A 16 -0.11 6.25 5.32
C LEU A 16 -0.50 6.77 6.70
N ALA A 17 -1.61 6.28 7.27
CA ALA A 17 -2.05 6.63 8.62
C ALA A 17 -1.05 6.15 9.68
N THR A 18 -0.44 4.97 9.52
CA THR A 18 0.63 4.48 10.39
C THR A 18 1.87 5.37 10.31
N ALA A 19 2.29 5.75 9.11
CA ALA A 19 3.43 6.64 8.92
C ALA A 19 3.20 8.04 9.53
N LEU A 20 2.00 8.59 9.36
CA LEU A 20 1.58 9.84 10.01
C LEU A 20 1.49 9.71 11.53
N GLY A 21 0.98 8.58 12.04
CA GLY A 21 0.94 8.29 13.47
C GLY A 21 2.35 8.26 14.07
N ALA A 22 3.30 7.59 13.42
CA ALA A 22 4.69 7.55 13.86
C ALA A 22 5.35 8.96 13.91
N TYR A 23 5.01 9.83 12.96
CA TYR A 23 5.46 11.23 12.98
C TYR A 23 4.85 12.03 14.14
N LEU A 24 3.52 11.93 14.33
CA LEU A 24 2.82 12.68 15.36
C LEU A 24 3.16 12.21 16.78
N SER A 25 3.47 10.91 16.95
CA SER A 25 3.97 10.35 18.21
C SER A 25 5.43 10.74 18.50
N GLY A 26 6.14 11.34 17.55
CA GLY A 26 7.56 11.68 17.68
C GLY A 26 8.52 10.49 17.55
N GLU A 27 8.02 9.30 17.20
CA GLU A 27 8.84 8.10 16.99
C GLU A 27 9.64 8.15 15.69
N ALA A 28 9.14 8.88 14.69
CA ALA A 28 9.78 9.03 13.39
C ALA A 28 9.94 10.50 13.01
N GLY A 29 11.12 10.88 12.52
CA GLY A 29 11.32 12.19 11.90
C GLY A 29 10.53 12.33 10.59
N ALA A 30 10.30 13.56 10.12
CA ALA A 30 9.51 13.82 8.90
C ALA A 30 10.02 13.04 7.66
N VAL A 31 11.34 12.93 7.49
CA VAL A 31 11.96 12.18 6.39
C VAL A 31 11.73 10.67 6.54
N GLN A 32 11.83 10.15 7.77
CA GLN A 32 11.59 8.74 8.08
C GLN A 32 10.13 8.36 7.87
N ALA A 33 9.20 9.18 8.35
CA ALA A 33 7.77 8.98 8.14
C ALA A 33 7.40 9.01 6.65
N ALA A 34 7.99 9.94 5.88
CA ALA A 34 7.81 9.96 4.43
C ALA A 34 8.32 8.68 3.75
N GLN A 35 9.51 8.21 4.13
CA GLN A 35 10.09 6.97 3.61
C GLN A 35 9.25 5.74 4.00
N MET A 36 8.74 5.68 5.23
CA MET A 36 7.82 4.62 5.69
C MET A 36 6.52 4.62 4.89
N GLY A 37 5.93 5.79 4.68
CA GLY A 37 4.73 5.95 3.85
C GLY A 37 4.97 5.48 2.42
N LEU A 38 6.06 5.92 1.79
CA LEU A 38 6.43 5.53 0.43
C LEU A 38 6.66 4.02 0.31
N THR A 39 7.36 3.42 1.28
CA THR A 39 7.63 1.98 1.34
C THR A 39 6.34 1.18 1.49
N SER A 40 5.40 1.66 2.33
CA SER A 40 4.10 1.01 2.50
C SER A 40 3.28 0.99 1.20
N LEU A 41 3.30 2.10 0.45
CA LEU A 41 2.61 2.20 -0.84
C LEU A 41 3.25 1.25 -1.86
N LEU A 42 4.58 1.22 -1.94
CA LEU A 42 5.31 0.31 -2.84
C LEU A 42 4.97 -1.15 -2.56
N ALA A 43 4.94 -1.57 -1.29
CA ALA A 43 4.59 -2.93 -0.90
C ALA A 43 3.16 -3.31 -1.36
N ILE A 44 2.21 -2.38 -1.27
CA ILE A 44 0.82 -2.60 -1.68
C ILE A 44 0.70 -2.70 -3.20
N PHE A 45 1.40 -1.84 -3.94
CA PHE A 45 1.43 -1.90 -5.40
C PHE A 45 2.12 -3.17 -5.90
N LEU A 46 3.21 -3.60 -5.27
CA LEU A 46 3.84 -4.89 -5.57
C LEU A 46 2.86 -6.04 -5.36
N ARG A 47 2.16 -6.06 -4.21
CA ARG A 47 1.15 -7.07 -3.91
C ARG A 47 0.00 -7.03 -4.93
N ALA A 48 -0.46 -5.86 -5.32
CA ALA A 48 -1.52 -5.71 -6.31
C ALA A 48 -1.10 -6.20 -7.71
N GLY A 49 0.16 -5.96 -8.10
CA GLY A 49 0.72 -6.41 -9.38
C GLY A 49 1.02 -7.91 -9.42
N LEU A 50 1.48 -8.50 -8.32
CA LEU A 50 1.81 -9.93 -8.21
C LEU A 50 0.59 -10.84 -8.18
N ILE A 51 -0.59 -10.36 -7.75
CA ILE A 51 -1.82 -11.17 -7.65
C ILE A 51 -2.59 -11.22 -8.99
N LYS A 52 -1.96 -10.92 -10.14
CA LYS A 52 -2.54 -11.24 -11.44
C LYS A 52 -2.21 -12.70 -11.78
N PRO A 53 -3.15 -13.67 -11.66
CA PRO A 53 -2.86 -15.03 -12.07
C PRO A 53 -2.53 -15.05 -13.58
N PRO A 54 -1.56 -15.86 -14.02
CA PRO A 54 -1.35 -16.10 -15.45
C PRO A 54 -2.65 -16.61 -16.07
N ALA A 55 -2.97 -16.12 -17.26
CA ALA A 55 -4.15 -16.53 -18.02
C ALA A 55 -4.18 -18.07 -18.13
N PRO A 56 -5.36 -18.72 -18.05
CA PRO A 56 -5.44 -20.15 -18.25
C PRO A 56 -4.90 -20.48 -19.64
N GLU A 57 -3.83 -21.29 -19.68
CA GLU A 57 -3.28 -21.86 -20.89
C GLU A 57 -4.40 -22.66 -21.57
N SER A 58 -4.90 -22.15 -22.70
CA SER A 58 -5.78 -22.89 -23.60
C SER A 58 -4.98 -24.05 -24.17
N ARG A 59 -5.14 -25.22 -23.57
CA ARG A 59 -4.70 -26.49 -24.13
C ARG A 59 -5.77 -26.95 -25.11
N ASP A 60 -5.56 -26.61 -26.38
CA ASP A 60 -6.23 -27.23 -27.52
C ASP A 60 -5.51 -28.53 -27.92
#